data_AF-A0A9W4S050-F1
#
_entry.id   AF-A0A9W4S050-F1
#
_cell.length_a   1.000
_cell.length_b   1.000
_cell.length_c   1.000
_cell.angle_alpha   90.00
_cell.angle_beta   90.00
_cell.angle_gamma   90.00
#
_symmetry.space_group_name_H-M   'P 1'
#
loop_
_entity.id
_entity.type
_entity.pdbx_description
1 polymer ?
#
loop_
_entity_poly.entity_id
_entity_poly.type
_entity_poly.pdbx_seq_one_letter_code
_entity_poly.pdbx_strand_id
1 'polypeptide(L)'
;MASTIMKGAAVALALAHPTRAAVFPENIFNRSEIEAMSMEKRGSMAPYRLWDAAIVPYILEGLPHDLSDSIRGAMRQWEQSTCIRFVPKTNQEAWVNFKKYDDGCYAQQLGAPYSGEMIVNLDYPNAWEKFISVGTYKACLEAGTPGHELGHVIGLTHEHQRPDRDQYIRILPDRIDKDHLDQFDIWTGADTSVPFDYNSIMLYNSKGFAKDTKWTWLVGEKSMKHTMETVTDKNIDPWDSPTDNDFTAVNKGYGCEEYYTRKVADCLAGSLPANGDFSSYSFILDYFTEEYMRNNGYTHVGVHQNCRANRNDMDTDNWGFTTLNGWGPRAQYKVTTNRCKKDYDRHASRYEVALCKGDNEDACDIKCGLRRVCPFDGSGKQVDSKAIDVTDNTLWVCHPL
;
A
#
# COMPACT_ATOMS: atom_id res chain seq x y z
N MET A 1 67.42 27.31 -40.02
CA MET A 1 66.17 28.07 -39.79
C MET A 1 65.19 27.15 -39.07
N ALA A 2 64.61 27.61 -37.95
CA ALA A 2 63.43 27.09 -37.25
C ALA A 2 63.49 25.62 -36.75
N SER A 3 62.93 25.16 -35.63
CA SER A 3 62.16 25.64 -34.47
C SER A 3 62.18 24.42 -33.50
N THR A 4 62.75 24.38 -32.29
CA THR A 4 62.28 24.89 -30.97
C THR A 4 60.78 24.54 -30.71
N ILE A 5 60.26 24.02 -29.58
CA ILE A 5 60.64 23.88 -28.13
C ILE A 5 59.74 22.75 -27.55
N MET A 6 60.27 21.70 -26.90
CA MET A 6 60.58 21.57 -25.46
C MET A 6 59.36 21.68 -24.51
N LYS A 7 59.05 20.58 -23.81
CA LYS A 7 58.21 20.59 -22.59
C LYS A 7 59.14 20.83 -21.39
N GLY A 8 58.87 21.87 -20.61
CA GLY A 8 59.58 22.21 -19.38
C GLY A 8 58.64 22.88 -18.38
N ALA A 9 58.66 22.39 -17.15
CA ALA A 9 57.75 22.72 -16.06
C ALA A 9 57.90 24.16 -15.52
N ALA A 10 56.83 24.69 -14.92
CA ALA A 10 56.91 25.77 -13.95
C ALA A 10 55.80 25.65 -12.90
N VAL A 11 56.19 26.02 -11.68
CA VAL A 11 55.51 25.93 -10.38
C VAL A 11 54.71 27.21 -10.09
N ALA A 12 53.82 27.13 -9.08
CA ALA A 12 53.15 28.19 -8.30
C ALA A 12 51.75 28.57 -8.81
N LEU A 13 50.74 28.89 -7.99
CA LEU A 13 50.73 29.45 -6.64
C LEU A 13 49.39 29.09 -5.97
N ALA A 14 49.41 28.74 -4.68
CA ALA A 14 48.21 28.58 -3.89
C ALA A 14 47.57 29.94 -3.58
N LEU A 15 46.27 30.09 -3.83
CA LEU A 15 45.39 31.05 -3.16
C LEU A 15 44.08 30.35 -2.81
N ALA A 16 43.90 30.12 -1.52
CA ALA A 16 42.70 29.59 -0.89
C ALA A 16 41.60 30.66 -0.86
N HIS A 17 40.36 30.30 -1.20
CA HIS A 17 39.12 30.90 -0.64
C HIS A 17 38.14 29.75 -0.34
N PRO A 18 37.36 29.83 0.76
CA PRO A 18 36.68 28.69 1.34
C PRO A 18 35.30 28.51 0.70
N THR A 19 35.13 27.47 -0.12
CA THR A 19 33.79 26.98 -0.40
C THR A 19 33.37 26.07 0.75
N ARG A 20 32.35 26.51 1.49
CA ARG A 20 31.59 25.68 2.42
C ARG A 20 31.19 24.39 1.69
N ALA A 21 31.91 23.31 1.96
CA ALA A 21 31.38 21.98 1.74
C ALA A 21 30.23 21.81 2.74
N ALA A 22 29.00 21.96 2.24
CA ALA A 22 27.86 21.35 2.90
C ALA A 22 28.17 19.86 2.94
N VAL A 23 28.38 19.34 4.16
CA VAL A 23 28.41 17.91 4.42
C VAL A 23 27.00 17.42 4.15
N PHE A 24 26.75 17.01 2.92
CA PHE A 24 25.61 16.15 2.60
C PHE A 24 25.96 14.76 3.14
N PRO A 25 25.13 14.17 4.01
CA PRO A 25 25.34 12.79 4.41
C PRO A 25 25.25 11.89 3.17
N GLU A 26 26.37 11.25 2.85
CA GLU A 26 26.42 10.07 2.00
C GLU A 26 25.57 8.99 2.66
N ASN A 27 24.42 8.68 2.07
CA ASN A 27 23.77 7.37 2.06
C ASN A 27 22.68 7.40 0.99
N ILE A 28 23.15 7.35 -0.26
CA ILE A 28 22.37 6.99 -1.42
C ILE A 28 22.10 5.48 -1.29
N PHE A 29 20.84 5.08 -1.19
CA PHE A 29 20.46 3.66 -1.30
C PHE A 29 21.01 3.13 -2.63
N ASN A 30 22.00 2.23 -2.54
CA ASN A 30 22.57 1.60 -3.71
C ASN A 30 21.61 0.53 -4.24
N ARG A 31 21.36 0.57 -5.56
CA ARG A 31 20.64 -0.43 -6.38
C ARG A 31 20.98 -1.89 -6.05
N SER A 32 22.16 -2.15 -5.50
CA SER A 32 22.66 -3.49 -5.16
C SER A 32 22.05 -4.11 -3.89
N GLU A 33 21.45 -3.35 -2.97
CA GLU A 33 20.93 -3.93 -1.71
C GLU A 33 19.58 -4.65 -1.90
N ILE A 34 18.74 -4.18 -2.83
CA ILE A 34 17.47 -4.84 -3.21
C ILE A 34 17.75 -6.12 -4.02
N GLU A 35 18.77 -6.11 -4.89
CA GLU A 35 19.23 -7.31 -5.61
C GLU A 35 19.96 -8.32 -4.69
N ALA A 36 20.54 -7.87 -3.56
CA ALA A 36 21.30 -8.69 -2.62
C ALA A 36 20.48 -9.31 -1.47
N MET A 37 19.16 -9.11 -1.42
CA MET A 37 18.33 -9.78 -0.41
C MET A 37 18.37 -11.30 -0.63
N SER A 38 18.94 -12.02 0.35
CA SER A 38 18.92 -13.50 0.45
C SER A 38 17.53 -14.03 0.09
N MET A 39 17.48 -15.10 -0.70
CA MET A 39 16.25 -15.83 -1.05
C MET A 39 15.42 -16.24 0.19
N GLU A 40 16.06 -16.32 1.37
CA GLU A 40 15.45 -16.74 2.64
C GLU A 40 14.54 -15.68 3.30
N LYS A 41 14.37 -14.49 2.72
CA LYS A 41 13.64 -13.36 3.35
C LYS A 41 12.38 -12.88 2.62
N ARG A 42 11.80 -13.65 1.69
CA ARG A 42 10.86 -13.11 0.67
C ARG A 42 9.35 -13.46 0.79
N GLY A 43 8.89 -14.15 1.82
CA GLY A 43 7.48 -14.57 1.97
C GLY A 43 6.96 -15.43 0.80
N SER A 44 5.64 -15.52 0.56
CA SER A 44 5.06 -16.21 -0.62
C SER A 44 5.36 -15.55 -1.98
N MET A 45 6.39 -14.69 -2.05
CA MET A 45 6.85 -14.07 -3.29
C MET A 45 7.84 -14.98 -4.03
N ALA A 46 7.72 -15.01 -5.35
CA ALA A 46 8.68 -15.74 -6.19
C ALA A 46 10.01 -14.95 -6.36
N PRO A 47 11.12 -15.63 -6.72
CA PRO A 47 12.44 -15.00 -6.90
C PRO A 47 12.55 -14.09 -8.14
N TYR A 48 11.43 -13.69 -8.74
CA TYR A 48 11.41 -12.75 -9.85
C TYR A 48 11.93 -11.38 -9.44
N ARG A 49 12.25 -10.56 -10.44
CA ARG A 49 12.75 -9.20 -10.26
C ARG A 49 11.66 -8.37 -9.57
N LEU A 50 11.90 -7.98 -8.33
CA LEU A 50 11.06 -7.02 -7.63
C LEU A 50 11.19 -5.65 -8.27
N TRP A 51 10.20 -4.80 -8.08
CA TRP A 51 10.26 -3.42 -8.56
C TRP A 51 11.32 -2.63 -7.81
N ASP A 52 12.18 -1.93 -8.55
CA ASP A 52 13.23 -1.08 -7.98
C ASP A 52 12.59 -0.03 -7.04
N ALA A 53 13.13 0.08 -5.83
CA ALA A 53 12.64 0.97 -4.77
C ALA A 53 11.15 0.79 -4.41
N ALA A 54 10.56 -0.39 -4.70
CA ALA A 54 9.13 -0.67 -4.49
C ALA A 54 8.19 0.24 -5.32
N ILE A 55 8.70 0.84 -6.41
CA ILE A 55 7.92 1.75 -7.28
C ILE A 55 7.41 1.00 -8.50
N VAL A 56 6.10 0.98 -8.69
CA VAL A 56 5.40 0.34 -9.82
C VAL A 56 4.82 1.42 -10.74
N PRO A 57 5.47 1.74 -11.86
CA PRO A 57 4.93 2.67 -12.85
C PRO A 57 3.75 2.04 -13.58
N TYR A 58 2.64 2.76 -13.76
CA TYR A 58 1.44 2.21 -14.38
C TYR A 58 0.77 3.15 -15.41
N ILE A 59 -0.07 2.56 -16.27
CA ILE A 59 -0.95 3.22 -17.22
C ILE A 59 -2.38 2.68 -17.05
N LEU A 60 -3.39 3.57 -16.96
CA LEU A 60 -4.83 3.25 -16.91
C LEU A 60 -5.59 3.83 -18.12
N GLU A 61 -4.91 4.04 -19.25
CA GLU A 61 -5.50 4.67 -20.42
C GLU A 61 -6.55 3.78 -21.11
N GLY A 62 -7.70 4.37 -21.46
CA GLY A 62 -8.75 3.68 -22.23
C GLY A 62 -9.66 2.74 -21.42
N LEU A 63 -9.50 2.69 -20.10
CA LEU A 63 -10.37 1.92 -19.22
C LEU A 63 -11.65 2.68 -18.86
N PRO A 64 -12.77 1.97 -18.60
CA PRO A 64 -13.95 2.57 -17.99
C PRO A 64 -13.62 3.25 -16.66
N HIS A 65 -14.33 4.34 -16.34
CA HIS A 65 -14.10 5.10 -15.11
C HIS A 65 -14.21 4.22 -13.86
N ASP A 66 -15.28 3.43 -13.75
CA ASP A 66 -15.53 2.53 -12.61
C ASP A 66 -14.41 1.51 -12.41
N LEU A 67 -13.84 0.98 -13.49
CA LEU A 67 -12.72 0.03 -13.42
C LEU A 67 -11.44 0.72 -12.99
N SER A 68 -11.16 1.91 -13.53
CA SER A 68 -10.01 2.72 -13.12
C SER A 68 -10.07 3.03 -11.63
N ASP A 69 -11.25 3.35 -11.11
CA ASP A 69 -11.46 3.61 -9.68
C ASP A 69 -11.30 2.37 -8.81
N SER A 70 -11.77 1.21 -9.30
CA SER A 70 -11.56 -0.07 -8.64
C SER A 70 -10.07 -0.42 -8.56
N ILE A 71 -9.32 -0.23 -9.65
CA ILE A 71 -7.86 -0.45 -9.67
C ILE A 71 -7.15 0.51 -8.72
N ARG A 72 -7.48 1.81 -8.74
CA ARG A 72 -6.94 2.77 -7.76
C ARG A 72 -7.30 2.38 -6.32
N GLY A 73 -8.50 1.84 -6.10
CA GLY A 73 -8.92 1.31 -4.81
C GLY A 73 -8.06 0.14 -4.33
N ALA A 74 -7.73 -0.78 -5.22
CA ALA A 74 -6.84 -1.90 -4.92
C ALA A 74 -5.38 -1.44 -4.71
N MET A 75 -4.88 -0.49 -5.51
CA MET A 75 -3.57 0.13 -5.30
C MET A 75 -3.45 0.73 -3.89
N ARG A 76 -4.47 1.46 -3.43
CA ARG A 76 -4.51 2.03 -2.08
C ARG A 76 -4.39 1.00 -0.97
N GLN A 77 -5.01 -0.18 -1.12
CA GLN A 77 -4.95 -1.24 -0.11
C GLN A 77 -3.50 -1.73 0.09
N TRP A 78 -2.75 -1.88 -1.01
CA TRP A 78 -1.33 -2.22 -0.96
C TRP A 78 -0.47 -1.07 -0.41
N GLU A 79 -0.70 0.17 -0.85
CA GLU A 79 0.10 1.34 -0.45
C GLU A 79 -0.01 1.70 1.03
N GLN A 80 -1.17 1.44 1.65
CA GLN A 80 -1.43 1.75 3.05
C GLN A 80 -0.70 0.83 4.03
N SER A 81 -0.49 -0.43 3.65
CA SER A 81 0.07 -1.47 4.52
C SER A 81 1.47 -1.94 4.10
N THR A 82 2.00 -1.39 2.99
CA THR A 82 3.31 -1.75 2.46
C THR A 82 4.09 -0.54 1.96
N CYS A 83 5.37 -0.75 1.63
CA CYS A 83 6.20 0.25 0.96
C CYS A 83 6.01 0.31 -0.57
N ILE A 84 5.12 -0.52 -1.15
CA ILE A 84 4.79 -0.49 -2.59
C ILE A 84 4.12 0.81 -2.95
N ARG A 85 4.49 1.40 -4.10
CA ARG A 85 3.95 2.68 -4.56
C ARG A 85 3.65 2.64 -6.04
N PHE A 86 2.40 2.92 -6.39
CA PHE A 86 1.95 2.96 -7.77
C PHE A 86 2.06 4.40 -8.27
N VAL A 87 2.82 4.61 -9.34
CA VAL A 87 3.04 5.95 -9.91
C VAL A 87 2.60 5.98 -11.37
N PRO A 88 1.95 7.06 -11.84
CA PRO A 88 1.70 7.23 -13.27
C PRO A 88 3.02 7.16 -14.04
N LYS A 89 3.04 6.36 -15.12
CA LYS A 89 4.23 6.20 -15.93
C LYS A 89 4.63 7.53 -16.56
N THR A 90 5.91 7.85 -16.46
CA THR A 90 6.58 8.90 -17.22
C THR A 90 7.72 8.28 -18.04
N ASN A 91 8.96 8.39 -17.55
CA ASN A 91 10.18 8.00 -18.26
C ASN A 91 10.75 6.65 -17.82
N GLN A 92 10.04 5.90 -16.97
CA GLN A 92 10.50 4.59 -16.50
C GLN A 92 10.55 3.59 -17.66
N GLU A 93 11.60 2.75 -17.66
CA GLU A 93 11.87 1.75 -18.69
C GLU A 93 10.94 0.55 -18.60
N ALA A 94 10.51 0.18 -17.40
CA ALA A 94 9.55 -0.89 -17.11
C ALA A 94 8.28 -0.31 -16.51
N TRP A 95 7.11 -0.79 -16.94
CA TRP A 95 5.82 -0.33 -16.42
C TRP A 95 4.72 -1.37 -16.60
N VAL A 96 3.62 -1.17 -15.89
CA VAL A 96 2.39 -1.96 -15.98
C VAL A 96 1.38 -1.23 -16.86
N ASN A 97 0.74 -1.94 -17.78
CA ASN A 97 -0.39 -1.40 -18.53
C ASN A 97 -1.64 -2.25 -18.30
N PHE A 98 -2.67 -1.62 -17.75
CA PHE A 98 -3.97 -2.24 -17.53
C PHE A 98 -4.84 -2.05 -18.76
N LYS A 99 -5.22 -3.14 -19.41
CA LYS A 99 -6.06 -3.11 -20.63
C LYS A 99 -6.87 -4.39 -20.78
N LYS A 100 -7.92 -4.34 -21.60
CA LYS A 100 -8.58 -5.54 -22.11
C LYS A 100 -7.89 -5.97 -23.40
N TYR A 101 -7.12 -7.06 -23.33
CA TYR A 101 -6.39 -7.65 -24.44
C TYR A 101 -7.01 -8.99 -24.88
N ASP A 102 -7.41 -9.82 -23.93
CA ASP A 102 -7.97 -11.17 -24.16
C ASP A 102 -9.05 -11.49 -23.12
N ASP A 103 -9.64 -12.68 -23.21
CA ASP A 103 -10.59 -13.22 -22.25
C ASP A 103 -9.90 -13.55 -20.90
N GLY A 104 -10.59 -13.32 -19.78
CA GLY A 104 -10.10 -13.61 -18.42
C GLY A 104 -9.34 -12.48 -17.72
N CYS A 105 -8.86 -12.76 -16.49
CA CYS A 105 -8.08 -11.81 -15.68
C CYS A 105 -6.73 -12.44 -15.38
N TYR A 106 -5.63 -11.74 -15.71
CA TYR A 106 -4.29 -12.22 -15.41
C TYR A 106 -3.24 -11.10 -15.51
N ALA A 107 -2.20 -11.22 -14.71
CA ALA A 107 -0.93 -10.55 -14.91
C ALA A 107 -0.03 -11.39 -15.83
N GLN A 108 0.61 -10.77 -16.82
CA GLN A 108 1.47 -11.47 -17.80
C GLN A 108 2.65 -12.24 -17.15
N GLN A 109 3.08 -11.81 -15.97
CA GLN A 109 4.20 -12.37 -15.22
C GLN A 109 4.13 -11.97 -13.75
N LEU A 110 5.04 -12.49 -12.94
CA LEU A 110 5.23 -12.06 -11.56
C LEU A 110 6.34 -11.01 -11.47
N GLY A 111 6.11 -9.94 -10.73
CA GLY A 111 7.11 -8.89 -10.52
C GLY A 111 7.40 -8.03 -11.76
N ALA A 112 8.47 -7.25 -11.69
CA ALA A 112 8.87 -6.28 -12.70
C ALA A 112 9.46 -6.93 -13.97
N PRO A 113 9.11 -6.46 -15.18
CA PRO A 113 9.78 -6.88 -16.40
C PRO A 113 11.21 -6.30 -16.47
N TYR A 114 12.04 -6.87 -17.35
CA TYR A 114 13.40 -6.33 -17.56
C TYR A 114 13.38 -4.90 -18.10
N SER A 115 12.46 -4.66 -19.04
CA SER A 115 12.15 -3.39 -19.68
C SER A 115 10.85 -3.58 -20.46
N GLY A 116 10.15 -2.49 -20.74
CA GLY A 116 8.94 -2.49 -21.54
C GLY A 116 7.66 -2.66 -20.73
N GLU A 117 6.59 -2.94 -21.47
CA GLU A 117 5.24 -3.10 -20.94
C GLU A 117 5.06 -4.50 -20.32
N MET A 118 4.60 -4.54 -19.08
CA MET A 118 3.94 -5.70 -18.49
C MET A 118 2.42 -5.50 -18.60
N ILE A 119 1.73 -6.46 -19.20
CA ILE A 119 0.27 -6.38 -19.37
C ILE A 119 -0.42 -6.97 -18.13
N VAL A 120 -1.39 -6.23 -17.61
CA VAL A 120 -2.43 -6.77 -16.72
C VAL A 120 -3.73 -6.78 -17.52
N ASN A 121 -4.18 -7.99 -17.86
CA ASN A 121 -5.41 -8.20 -18.61
C ASN A 121 -6.58 -8.20 -17.64
N LEU A 122 -7.58 -7.36 -17.92
CA LEU A 122 -8.84 -7.34 -17.18
C LEU A 122 -9.97 -7.46 -18.21
N ASP A 123 -10.58 -8.63 -18.28
CA ASP A 123 -11.77 -8.84 -19.08
C ASP A 123 -13.01 -8.22 -18.40
N TYR A 124 -13.36 -7.03 -18.87
CA TYR A 124 -14.61 -6.37 -18.53
C TYR A 124 -15.58 -6.41 -19.73
N PRO A 125 -16.84 -6.82 -19.52
CA PRO A 125 -17.84 -6.84 -20.57
C PRO A 125 -18.24 -5.41 -20.98
N ASN A 126 -18.53 -5.21 -22.26
CA ASN A 126 -19.18 -3.98 -22.71
C ASN A 126 -20.65 -3.92 -22.23
N ALA A 127 -21.30 -2.76 -22.38
CA ALA A 127 -22.66 -2.54 -21.90
C ALA A 127 -23.69 -3.54 -22.46
N TRP A 128 -23.47 -4.06 -23.67
CA TRP A 128 -24.32 -5.04 -24.33
C TRP A 128 -24.11 -6.46 -23.77
N GLU A 129 -22.86 -6.86 -23.53
CA GLU A 129 -22.50 -8.12 -22.87
C GLU A 129 -23.02 -8.18 -21.43
N LYS A 130 -22.98 -7.05 -20.71
CA LYS A 130 -23.58 -6.93 -19.37
C LYS A 130 -25.11 -7.11 -19.38
N PHE A 131 -25.78 -6.68 -20.45
CA PHE A 131 -27.23 -6.82 -20.62
C PHE A 131 -27.65 -8.26 -20.96
N ILE A 132 -26.89 -8.96 -21.81
CA ILE A 132 -27.20 -10.34 -22.23
C ILE A 132 -26.83 -11.38 -21.17
N SER A 133 -25.81 -11.14 -20.36
CA SER A 133 -25.25 -12.15 -19.46
C SER A 133 -26.09 -12.49 -18.22
N VAL A 134 -27.25 -11.87 -18.00
CA VAL A 134 -28.20 -12.16 -16.89
C VAL A 134 -27.47 -12.41 -15.54
N GLY A 135 -26.53 -11.54 -15.18
CA GLY A 135 -25.83 -11.62 -13.89
C GLY A 135 -24.72 -12.68 -13.77
N THR A 136 -24.32 -13.34 -14.86
CA THR A 136 -23.19 -14.30 -14.85
C THR A 136 -21.81 -13.67 -15.07
N TYR A 137 -21.73 -12.37 -15.37
CA TYR A 137 -20.46 -11.69 -15.63
C TYR A 137 -19.90 -11.01 -14.37
N LYS A 138 -19.06 -11.75 -13.65
CA LYS A 138 -18.21 -11.24 -12.59
C LYS A 138 -16.95 -12.10 -12.49
N ALA A 139 -15.90 -11.74 -13.22
CA ALA A 139 -14.59 -12.33 -12.99
C ALA A 139 -13.54 -11.23 -12.70
N CYS A 140 -13.46 -10.18 -13.53
CA CYS A 140 -12.42 -9.15 -13.35
C CYS A 140 -12.90 -7.83 -12.74
N LEU A 141 -14.23 -7.64 -12.61
CA LEU A 141 -14.84 -6.45 -12.00
C LEU A 141 -15.16 -6.63 -10.52
N GLU A 142 -14.87 -7.80 -9.94
CA GLU A 142 -15.00 -8.01 -8.50
C GLU A 142 -13.93 -7.21 -7.76
N ALA A 143 -14.25 -6.73 -6.56
CA ALA A 143 -13.37 -5.82 -5.83
C ALA A 143 -12.00 -6.46 -5.54
N GLY A 144 -11.96 -7.78 -5.33
CA GLY A 144 -10.74 -8.55 -5.11
C GLY A 144 -9.86 -8.71 -6.34
N THR A 145 -10.41 -8.74 -7.55
CA THR A 145 -9.62 -9.14 -8.73
C THR A 145 -8.50 -8.17 -9.07
N PRO A 146 -8.71 -6.84 -9.12
CA PRO A 146 -7.60 -5.91 -9.29
C PRO A 146 -6.55 -6.03 -8.19
N GLY A 147 -6.96 -6.32 -6.95
CA GLY A 147 -6.04 -6.56 -5.83
C GLY A 147 -5.19 -7.81 -6.01
N HIS A 148 -5.79 -8.90 -6.51
CA HIS A 148 -5.12 -10.15 -6.86
C HIS A 148 -4.08 -9.95 -7.97
N GLU A 149 -4.48 -9.33 -9.09
CA GLU A 149 -3.56 -9.08 -10.20
C GLU A 149 -2.42 -8.13 -9.79
N LEU A 150 -2.70 -7.16 -8.94
CA LEU A 150 -1.67 -6.32 -8.33
C LEU A 150 -0.73 -7.13 -7.44
N GLY A 151 -1.22 -8.14 -6.73
CA GLY A 151 -0.37 -9.07 -5.98
C GLY A 151 0.65 -9.76 -6.89
N HIS A 152 0.23 -10.25 -8.06
CA HIS A 152 1.15 -10.79 -9.06
C HIS A 152 2.15 -9.76 -9.60
N VAL A 153 1.68 -8.55 -9.91
CA VAL A 153 2.54 -7.42 -10.30
C VAL A 153 3.61 -7.14 -9.25
N ILE A 154 3.27 -7.21 -7.97
CA ILE A 154 4.19 -7.00 -6.85
C ILE A 154 5.16 -8.18 -6.68
N GLY A 155 4.77 -9.39 -7.10
CA GLY A 155 5.61 -10.59 -7.10
C GLY A 155 5.08 -11.75 -6.26
N LEU A 156 3.85 -11.67 -5.76
CA LEU A 156 3.20 -12.76 -5.04
C LEU A 156 2.81 -13.90 -5.99
N THR A 157 3.12 -15.12 -5.57
CA THR A 157 2.60 -16.34 -6.21
C THR A 157 1.22 -16.67 -5.66
N HIS A 158 0.50 -17.58 -6.32
CA HIS A 158 -0.72 -18.11 -5.74
C HIS A 158 -0.41 -18.92 -4.48
N GLU A 159 -1.24 -18.74 -3.45
CA GLU A 159 -1.06 -19.40 -2.15
C GLU A 159 -1.14 -20.94 -2.28
N HIS A 160 -1.97 -21.45 -3.21
CA HIS A 160 -2.06 -22.89 -3.51
C HIS A 160 -0.90 -23.44 -4.34
N GLN A 161 0.07 -22.63 -4.75
CA GLN A 161 1.27 -23.11 -5.45
C GLN A 161 2.46 -23.28 -4.50
N ARG A 162 2.31 -22.95 -3.21
CA ARG A 162 3.38 -23.12 -2.22
C ARG A 162 3.84 -24.59 -2.09
N PRO A 163 5.13 -24.82 -1.78
CA PRO A 163 5.67 -26.17 -1.62
C PRO A 163 5.15 -26.92 -0.39
N ASP A 164 4.63 -26.20 0.61
CA ASP A 164 4.03 -26.78 1.82
C ASP A 164 2.50 -26.94 1.75
N ARG A 165 1.86 -26.56 0.62
CA ARG A 165 0.39 -26.49 0.50
C ARG A 165 -0.33 -27.78 0.88
N ASP A 166 0.28 -28.95 0.61
CA ASP A 166 -0.37 -30.25 0.74
C ASP A 166 -0.57 -30.63 2.24
N GLN A 167 0.02 -29.85 3.15
CA GLN A 167 -0.26 -29.90 4.59
C GLN A 167 -1.57 -29.20 4.97
N TYR A 168 -2.08 -28.32 4.11
CA TYR A 168 -3.18 -27.40 4.40
C TYR A 168 -4.41 -27.63 3.52
N ILE A 169 -4.17 -27.95 2.25
CA ILE A 169 -5.18 -28.15 1.20
C ILE A 169 -4.87 -29.39 0.38
N ARG A 170 -5.88 -29.94 -0.28
CA ARG A 170 -5.77 -31.07 -1.19
C ARG A 170 -6.36 -30.69 -2.54
N ILE A 171 -5.53 -30.75 -3.58
CA ILE A 171 -5.96 -30.56 -4.97
C ILE A 171 -6.68 -31.82 -5.47
N LEU A 172 -7.78 -31.64 -6.20
CA LEU A 172 -8.62 -32.70 -6.76
C LEU A 172 -8.52 -32.71 -8.29
N PRO A 173 -7.43 -33.25 -8.86
CA PRO A 173 -7.15 -33.18 -10.30
C PRO A 173 -8.22 -33.86 -11.17
N ASP A 174 -8.97 -34.81 -10.63
CA ASP A 174 -10.09 -35.45 -11.33
C ASP A 174 -11.26 -34.48 -11.61
N ARG A 175 -11.32 -33.36 -10.87
CA ARG A 175 -12.37 -32.34 -10.96
C ARG A 175 -11.92 -31.06 -11.68
N ILE A 176 -10.64 -30.94 -12.04
CA ILE A 176 -10.04 -29.78 -12.72
C ILE A 176 -10.07 -30.00 -14.24
N ASP A 177 -10.35 -28.96 -15.02
CA ASP A 177 -10.23 -29.02 -16.47
C ASP A 177 -8.81 -29.44 -16.87
N LYS A 178 -8.70 -30.37 -17.83
CA LYS A 178 -7.41 -30.96 -18.20
C LYS A 178 -6.45 -29.92 -18.78
N ASP A 179 -6.99 -28.89 -19.40
CA ASP A 179 -6.21 -27.82 -20.04
C ASP A 179 -5.65 -26.80 -19.02
N HIS A 180 -6.01 -26.94 -17.74
CA HIS A 180 -5.62 -26.03 -16.65
C HIS A 180 -4.97 -26.74 -15.46
N LEU A 181 -4.54 -28.00 -15.62
CA LEU A 181 -3.89 -28.76 -14.53
C LEU A 181 -2.55 -28.15 -14.11
N ASP A 182 -1.82 -27.56 -15.05
CA ASP A 182 -0.56 -26.85 -14.83
C ASP A 182 -0.69 -25.66 -13.87
N GLN A 183 -1.87 -25.03 -13.83
CA GLN A 183 -2.17 -23.93 -12.89
C GLN A 183 -2.19 -24.35 -11.42
N PHE A 184 -2.18 -25.66 -11.16
CA PHE A 184 -2.14 -26.24 -9.81
C PHE A 184 -0.79 -26.90 -9.51
N ASP A 185 0.22 -26.73 -10.36
CA ASP A 185 1.56 -27.24 -10.07
C ASP A 185 2.21 -26.49 -8.88
N ILE A 186 3.03 -27.22 -8.12
CA ILE A 186 3.80 -26.63 -7.02
C ILE A 186 4.91 -25.77 -7.61
N TRP A 187 4.98 -24.52 -7.14
CA TRP A 187 6.10 -23.64 -7.38
C TRP A 187 7.13 -23.78 -6.24
N THR A 188 8.19 -24.55 -6.47
CA THR A 188 9.23 -24.82 -5.44
C THR A 188 10.00 -23.59 -4.99
N GLY A 189 9.95 -22.50 -5.76
CA GLY A 189 10.61 -21.24 -5.44
C GLY A 189 9.78 -20.30 -4.57
N ALA A 190 8.56 -20.68 -4.16
CA ALA A 190 7.72 -19.86 -3.30
C ALA A 190 8.22 -20.00 -1.86
N ASP A 191 8.44 -18.89 -1.18
CA ASP A 191 8.86 -18.92 0.22
C ASP A 191 7.65 -19.16 1.15
N THR A 192 7.93 -19.90 2.22
CA THR A 192 6.96 -20.42 3.22
C THR A 192 7.17 -19.79 4.59
N SER A 193 7.98 -18.73 4.67
CA SER A 193 8.30 -17.97 5.90
C SER A 193 7.11 -17.20 6.49
N VAL A 194 6.01 -17.11 5.76
CA VAL A 194 4.71 -16.64 6.24
C VAL A 194 3.76 -17.85 6.32
N PRO A 195 2.97 -18.01 7.40
CA PRO A 195 2.03 -19.12 7.52
C PRO A 195 1.06 -19.21 6.35
N PHE A 196 0.57 -20.41 6.04
CA PHE A 196 -0.43 -20.61 4.99
C PHE A 196 -1.73 -19.88 5.33
N ASP A 197 -2.25 -19.12 4.37
CA ASP A 197 -3.45 -18.31 4.55
C ASP A 197 -4.63 -18.77 3.66
N TYR A 198 -5.64 -19.34 4.32
CA TYR A 198 -6.87 -19.81 3.67
C TYR A 198 -7.76 -18.67 3.13
N ASN A 199 -7.46 -17.42 3.52
CA ASN A 199 -8.20 -16.23 3.14
C ASN A 199 -7.36 -15.27 2.27
N SER A 200 -6.12 -15.66 1.91
CA SER A 200 -5.24 -14.83 1.08
C SER A 200 -5.97 -14.41 -0.19
N ILE A 201 -5.79 -13.14 -0.58
CA ILE A 201 -6.28 -12.65 -1.87
C ILE A 201 -5.66 -13.45 -3.03
N MET A 202 -4.49 -14.06 -2.82
CA MET A 202 -3.76 -14.88 -3.80
C MET A 202 -4.17 -16.35 -3.81
N LEU A 203 -5.14 -16.77 -2.99
CA LEU A 203 -5.64 -18.14 -2.99
C LEU A 203 -6.77 -18.30 -4.02
N TYR A 204 -6.68 -19.30 -4.89
CA TYR A 204 -7.78 -19.63 -5.79
C TYR A 204 -9.06 -19.98 -5.05
N ASN A 205 -10.19 -19.56 -5.61
CA ASN A 205 -11.49 -20.04 -5.17
C ASN A 205 -11.52 -21.57 -5.28
N SER A 206 -12.16 -22.23 -4.30
CA SER A 206 -12.34 -23.69 -4.27
C SER A 206 -12.98 -24.30 -5.53
N LYS A 207 -13.55 -23.49 -6.44
CA LYS A 207 -14.16 -23.90 -7.72
C LYS A 207 -13.38 -23.42 -8.95
N GLY A 208 -12.19 -22.82 -8.78
CA GLY A 208 -11.35 -22.35 -9.88
C GLY A 208 -11.02 -23.48 -10.85
N PHE A 209 -11.20 -23.24 -12.14
CA PHE A 209 -10.98 -24.20 -13.23
C PHE A 209 -11.69 -25.56 -13.07
N ALA A 210 -12.79 -25.60 -12.32
CA ALA A 210 -13.60 -26.80 -12.17
C ALA A 210 -14.18 -27.26 -13.51
N LYS A 211 -14.21 -28.59 -13.73
CA LYS A 211 -14.98 -29.17 -14.83
C LYS A 211 -16.43 -28.74 -14.71
N ASP A 212 -16.94 -28.16 -15.79
CA ASP A 212 -18.33 -27.75 -15.91
C ASP A 212 -19.25 -28.95 -15.63
N THR A 213 -20.21 -28.80 -14.71
CA THR A 213 -21.32 -29.75 -14.64
C THR A 213 -22.50 -29.20 -15.42
N LYS A 214 -23.23 -30.12 -16.07
CA LYS A 214 -24.38 -29.78 -16.92
C LYS A 214 -25.38 -28.90 -16.15
N TRP A 215 -25.81 -27.84 -16.81
CA TRP A 215 -26.89 -26.97 -16.35
C TRP A 215 -28.10 -27.81 -15.90
N THR A 216 -28.59 -27.57 -14.68
CA THR A 216 -29.79 -28.23 -14.19
C THR A 216 -30.93 -27.21 -14.09
N TRP A 217 -32.05 -27.53 -14.73
CA TRP A 217 -33.23 -26.68 -14.77
C TRP A 217 -33.91 -26.50 -13.40
N LEU A 218 -33.55 -27.33 -12.40
CA LEU A 218 -34.15 -27.38 -11.07
C LEU A 218 -33.57 -26.35 -10.08
N VAL A 219 -32.30 -25.97 -10.22
CA VAL A 219 -31.63 -24.99 -9.34
C VAL A 219 -31.22 -23.70 -10.05
N GLY A 220 -31.39 -23.59 -11.37
CA GLY A 220 -31.02 -22.39 -12.12
C GLY A 220 -29.51 -22.09 -12.14
N GLU A 221 -28.69 -22.96 -11.55
CA GLU A 221 -27.23 -22.82 -11.42
C GLU A 221 -26.49 -24.03 -12.01
N LYS A 222 -25.30 -23.77 -12.56
CA LYS A 222 -24.31 -24.83 -12.86
C LYS A 222 -23.66 -25.25 -11.54
N SER A 223 -23.79 -26.50 -11.14
CA SER A 223 -23.17 -27.00 -9.90
C SER A 223 -21.68 -27.28 -10.11
N MET A 224 -20.82 -26.27 -9.99
CA MET A 224 -19.37 -26.50 -10.09
C MET A 224 -18.88 -27.33 -8.90
N LYS A 225 -18.13 -28.41 -9.17
CA LYS A 225 -17.49 -29.21 -8.13
C LYS A 225 -16.32 -28.44 -7.53
N HIS A 226 -16.05 -28.64 -6.25
CA HIS A 226 -14.82 -28.13 -5.64
C HIS A 226 -13.60 -28.83 -6.25
N THR A 227 -12.61 -28.05 -6.67
CA THR A 227 -11.29 -28.48 -7.16
C THR A 227 -10.26 -28.57 -6.03
N MET A 228 -10.57 -27.97 -4.89
CA MET A 228 -9.70 -27.94 -3.71
C MET A 228 -10.53 -28.17 -2.44
N GLU A 229 -9.99 -28.92 -1.50
CA GLU A 229 -10.58 -29.17 -0.18
C GLU A 229 -9.52 -28.88 0.90
N THR A 230 -9.96 -28.43 2.08
CA THR A 230 -9.05 -28.22 3.21
C THR A 230 -8.72 -29.55 3.88
N VAL A 231 -7.48 -29.67 4.34
CA VAL A 231 -7.03 -30.80 5.18
C VAL A 231 -7.34 -30.52 6.65
N THR A 232 -7.62 -29.26 6.99
CA THR A 232 -7.94 -28.77 8.34
C THR A 232 -9.42 -28.41 8.46
N ASP A 233 -9.90 -28.13 9.67
CA ASP A 233 -11.29 -27.68 9.92
C ASP A 233 -11.59 -26.25 9.41
N LYS A 234 -10.64 -25.61 8.72
CA LYS A 234 -10.79 -24.27 8.15
C LYS A 234 -11.49 -24.35 6.79
N ASN A 235 -12.15 -23.28 6.40
CA ASN A 235 -12.76 -23.13 5.07
C ASN A 235 -11.85 -22.31 4.15
N ILE A 236 -11.91 -22.56 2.84
CA ILE A 236 -11.29 -21.72 1.81
C ILE A 236 -12.29 -20.60 1.50
N ASP A 237 -11.94 -19.38 1.87
CA ASP A 237 -12.77 -18.19 1.64
C ASP A 237 -11.85 -16.99 1.33
N PRO A 238 -11.29 -16.91 0.10
CA PRO A 238 -10.41 -15.81 -0.30
C PRO A 238 -11.14 -14.47 -0.15
N TRP A 239 -10.49 -13.50 0.48
CA TRP A 239 -11.09 -12.18 0.69
C TRP A 239 -10.99 -11.31 -0.56
N ASP A 240 -11.91 -10.34 -0.67
CA ASP A 240 -11.87 -9.27 -1.68
C ASP A 240 -10.74 -8.23 -1.43
N SER A 241 -9.92 -8.45 -0.40
CA SER A 241 -8.86 -7.55 0.05
C SER A 241 -7.64 -8.35 0.53
N PRO A 242 -6.41 -7.82 0.38
CA PRO A 242 -5.22 -8.50 0.89
C PRO A 242 -5.28 -8.67 2.40
N THR A 243 -4.81 -9.83 2.87
CA THR A 243 -4.73 -10.18 4.28
C THR A 243 -3.47 -9.63 4.94
N ASP A 244 -3.40 -9.68 6.27
CA ASP A 244 -2.18 -9.38 7.03
C ASP A 244 -0.98 -10.22 6.57
N ASN A 245 -1.20 -11.48 6.16
CA ASN A 245 -0.14 -12.36 5.68
C ASN A 245 0.36 -11.93 4.30
N ASP A 246 -0.55 -11.53 3.41
CA ASP A 246 -0.20 -10.97 2.09
C ASP A 246 0.68 -9.71 2.26
N PHE A 247 0.27 -8.77 3.12
CA PHE A 247 1.09 -7.59 3.43
C PHE A 247 2.43 -7.97 4.07
N THR A 248 2.45 -8.96 4.96
CA THR A 248 3.68 -9.43 5.61
C THR A 248 4.66 -10.02 4.61
N ALA A 249 4.17 -10.81 3.64
CA ALA A 249 5.00 -11.39 2.59
C ALA A 249 5.65 -10.28 1.74
N VAL A 250 4.88 -9.29 1.30
CA VAL A 250 5.38 -8.14 0.55
C VAL A 250 6.37 -7.32 1.38
N ASN A 251 6.04 -7.01 2.64
CA ASN A 251 6.89 -6.20 3.51
C ASN A 251 8.25 -6.86 3.79
N LYS A 252 8.26 -8.18 4.02
CA LYS A 252 9.51 -8.95 4.14
C LYS A 252 10.27 -8.96 2.82
N GLY A 253 9.56 -9.21 1.72
CA GLY A 253 10.10 -9.30 0.38
C GLY A 253 10.80 -8.05 -0.13
N TYR A 254 10.21 -6.89 0.09
CA TYR A 254 10.74 -5.58 -0.29
C TYR A 254 11.61 -4.93 0.81
N GLY A 255 11.73 -5.55 1.98
CA GLY A 255 12.49 -5.01 3.10
C GLY A 255 11.91 -3.70 3.62
N CYS A 256 10.59 -3.58 3.65
CA CYS A 256 9.91 -2.34 4.05
C CYS A 256 10.27 -1.95 5.50
N GLU A 257 10.48 -0.65 5.72
CA GLU A 257 10.79 -0.10 7.04
C GLU A 257 9.64 -0.31 8.05
N GLU A 258 9.96 -0.32 9.35
CA GLU A 258 9.04 -0.72 10.41
C GLU A 258 7.73 0.09 10.44
N TYR A 259 7.77 1.37 10.10
CA TYR A 259 6.57 2.24 10.14
C TYR A 259 5.50 1.86 9.11
N TYR A 260 5.82 1.09 8.06
CA TYR A 260 4.82 0.50 7.15
C TYR A 260 4.15 -0.73 7.77
N THR A 261 4.86 -1.43 8.66
CA THR A 261 4.39 -2.69 9.28
C THR A 261 3.61 -2.47 10.58
N ARG A 262 3.70 -1.27 11.15
CA ARG A 262 3.02 -0.94 12.40
C ARG A 262 1.52 -0.79 12.15
N LYS A 263 0.75 -1.68 12.78
CA LYS A 263 -0.71 -1.59 12.78
C LYS A 263 -1.16 -0.31 13.48
N VAL A 264 -2.04 0.43 12.82
CA VAL A 264 -2.75 1.56 13.45
C VAL A 264 -3.59 0.97 14.58
N ALA A 265 -3.31 1.38 15.80
CA ALA A 265 -4.08 0.91 16.95
C ALA A 265 -5.52 1.43 16.87
N ASP A 266 -6.49 0.61 17.29
CA ASP A 266 -7.89 1.02 17.45
C ASP A 266 -8.05 2.28 18.31
N CYS A 267 -7.09 2.48 19.21
CA CYS A 267 -6.92 3.72 19.93
C CYS A 267 -5.43 4.05 20.15
N LEU A 268 -5.00 5.20 19.66
CA LEU A 268 -3.65 5.71 19.90
C LEU A 268 -3.54 6.25 21.32
N ALA A 269 -2.62 5.68 22.09
CA ALA A 269 -2.32 6.16 23.43
C ALA A 269 -1.70 7.56 23.36
N GLY A 270 -2.23 8.50 24.13
CA GLY A 270 -1.63 9.81 24.30
C GLY A 270 -1.44 10.14 25.78
N SER A 271 -0.36 10.84 26.09
CA SER A 271 -0.06 11.29 27.45
C SER A 271 -0.73 12.63 27.75
N LEU A 272 -0.90 12.93 29.04
CA LEU A 272 -1.34 14.27 29.45
C LEU A 272 -0.21 15.28 29.22
N PRO A 273 -0.45 16.39 28.50
CA PRO A 273 0.58 17.38 28.23
C PRO A 273 0.98 18.11 29.51
N ALA A 274 2.28 18.47 29.60
CA ALA A 274 2.80 19.29 30.69
C ALA A 274 2.13 20.68 30.71
N ASN A 275 1.81 21.22 29.54
CA ASN A 275 0.99 22.42 29.37
C ASN A 275 -0.43 22.03 28.97
N GLY A 276 -1.35 22.06 29.93
CA GLY A 276 -2.74 21.65 29.75
C GLY A 276 -3.58 22.53 28.82
N ASP A 277 -3.04 23.63 28.29
CA ASP A 277 -3.74 24.54 27.38
C ASP A 277 -3.70 24.11 25.92
N PHE A 278 -2.79 23.20 25.54
CA PHE A 278 -2.58 22.77 24.17
C PHE A 278 -2.52 21.25 24.06
N SER A 279 -2.99 20.72 22.94
CA SER A 279 -2.70 19.34 22.54
C SER A 279 -1.54 19.34 21.55
N SER A 280 -0.71 18.30 21.54
CA SER A 280 0.31 18.14 20.52
C SER A 280 0.19 16.80 19.82
N TYR A 281 0.37 16.83 18.50
CA TYR A 281 0.28 15.67 17.63
C TYR A 281 1.57 15.58 16.85
N SER A 282 2.27 14.46 17.00
CA SER A 282 3.46 14.14 16.25
C SER A 282 3.21 12.95 15.35
N PHE A 283 3.46 13.10 14.05
CA PHE A 283 3.16 12.07 13.05
C PHE A 283 4.13 12.14 11.86
N ILE A 284 4.04 11.14 10.99
CA ILE A 284 4.92 10.96 9.84
C ILE A 284 4.08 10.91 8.57
N LEU A 285 4.45 11.68 7.56
CA LEU A 285 3.84 11.61 6.23
C LEU A 285 4.65 10.69 5.31
N ASP A 286 3.98 10.03 4.38
CA ASP A 286 4.67 9.29 3.34
C ASP A 286 5.34 10.21 2.32
N TYR A 287 6.42 9.71 1.73
CA TYR A 287 7.22 10.45 0.75
C TYR A 287 6.38 10.98 -0.43
N PHE A 288 5.42 10.19 -0.93
CA PHE A 288 4.61 10.56 -2.09
C PHE A 288 3.52 11.56 -1.71
N THR A 289 3.00 11.53 -0.48
CA THR A 289 2.19 12.64 0.04
C THR A 289 2.99 13.94 0.05
N GLU A 290 4.22 13.92 0.55
CA GLU A 290 5.06 15.12 0.56
C GLU A 290 5.42 15.61 -0.86
N GLU A 291 5.71 14.69 -1.77
CA GLU A 291 5.96 15.00 -3.18
C GLU A 291 4.72 15.59 -3.85
N TYR A 292 3.56 14.97 -3.65
CA TYR A 292 2.27 15.49 -4.13
C TYR A 292 2.01 16.89 -3.59
N MET A 293 2.24 17.11 -2.30
CA MET A 293 2.08 18.42 -1.68
C MET A 293 2.91 19.49 -2.39
N ARG A 294 4.19 19.19 -2.69
CA ARG A 294 5.10 20.12 -3.38
C ARG A 294 4.67 20.39 -4.81
N ASN A 295 4.32 19.35 -5.55
CA ASN A 295 3.91 19.45 -6.94
C ASN A 295 2.60 20.23 -7.11
N ASN A 296 1.76 20.29 -6.06
CA ASN A 296 0.45 20.94 -6.07
C ASN A 296 0.37 22.21 -5.19
N GLY A 297 1.52 22.73 -4.72
CA GLY A 297 1.60 24.01 -4.01
C GLY A 297 1.07 24.00 -2.57
N TYR A 298 0.98 22.85 -1.92
CA TYR A 298 0.70 22.76 -0.50
C TYR A 298 1.93 23.19 0.30
N THR A 299 1.72 23.94 1.38
CA THR A 299 2.79 24.57 2.15
C THR A 299 2.75 24.19 3.63
N HIS A 300 1.61 23.70 4.11
CA HIS A 300 1.34 23.38 5.50
C HIS A 300 0.69 22.01 5.64
N VAL A 301 0.89 21.41 6.80
CA VAL A 301 0.14 20.24 7.25
C VAL A 301 -0.70 20.66 8.45
N GLY A 302 -1.99 20.36 8.40
CA GLY A 302 -2.96 20.64 9.45
C GLY A 302 -3.26 19.42 10.29
N VAL A 303 -3.61 19.63 11.56
CA VAL A 303 -4.29 18.65 12.40
C VAL A 303 -5.65 19.19 12.80
N HIS A 304 -6.68 18.41 12.47
CA HIS A 304 -8.06 18.61 12.89
C HIS A 304 -8.31 17.73 14.11
N GLN A 305 -8.48 18.33 15.28
CA GLN A 305 -8.78 17.63 16.54
C GLN A 305 -10.29 17.67 16.80
N ASN A 306 -10.91 16.50 16.96
CA ASN A 306 -12.32 16.38 17.35
C ASN A 306 -12.46 16.22 18.86
N CYS A 307 -13.14 17.18 19.47
CA CYS A 307 -13.48 17.18 20.88
C CYS A 307 -14.93 16.72 21.08
N ARG A 308 -15.09 15.51 21.63
CA ARG A 308 -16.41 14.91 21.86
C ARG A 308 -16.98 15.35 23.20
N ALA A 309 -18.22 15.82 23.21
CA ALA A 309 -18.96 16.16 24.41
C ALA A 309 -19.74 14.95 24.96
N ASN A 310 -20.07 14.99 26.25
CA ASN A 310 -20.99 14.03 26.88
C ASN A 310 -22.48 14.30 26.56
N ARG A 311 -22.78 15.38 25.83
CA ARG A 311 -24.13 15.74 25.38
C ARG A 311 -24.16 15.80 23.85
N ASN A 312 -25.28 15.36 23.27
CA ASN A 312 -25.48 15.39 21.83
C ASN A 312 -25.35 16.81 21.26
N ASP A 313 -24.78 16.91 20.05
CA ASP A 313 -24.66 18.12 19.23
C ASP A 313 -23.86 19.28 19.86
N MET A 314 -22.96 18.95 20.79
CA MET A 314 -22.08 19.92 21.45
C MET A 314 -20.60 19.68 21.15
N ASP A 315 -20.27 18.82 20.20
CA ASP A 315 -18.88 18.57 19.78
C ASP A 315 -18.25 19.86 19.23
N THR A 316 -16.93 19.97 19.40
CA THR A 316 -16.17 21.10 18.86
C THR A 316 -14.91 20.60 18.21
N ASP A 317 -14.41 21.35 17.26
CA ASP A 317 -13.16 21.05 16.61
C ASP A 317 -12.12 22.13 16.87
N ASN A 318 -10.87 21.72 16.90
CA ASN A 318 -9.72 22.60 16.95
C ASN A 318 -8.80 22.29 15.78
N TRP A 319 -8.18 23.34 15.25
CA TRP A 319 -7.18 23.22 14.19
C TRP A 319 -5.82 23.71 14.67
N GLY A 320 -4.78 23.09 14.12
CA GLY A 320 -3.40 23.52 14.26
C GLY A 320 -2.67 23.26 12.96
N PHE A 321 -1.61 24.02 12.70
CA PHE A 321 -0.88 23.96 11.44
C PHE A 321 0.62 23.99 11.71
N THR A 322 1.38 23.34 10.86
CA THR A 322 2.83 23.45 10.80
C THR A 322 3.29 23.54 9.35
N THR A 323 4.39 24.25 9.12
CA THR A 323 5.00 24.34 7.79
C THR A 323 5.65 23.02 7.41
N LEU A 324 5.72 22.74 6.12
CA LEU A 324 6.50 21.60 5.61
C LEU A 324 7.98 21.74 6.00
N ASN A 325 8.49 20.82 6.82
CA ASN A 325 9.80 20.93 7.46
C ASN A 325 10.66 19.65 7.36
N GLY A 326 10.93 19.17 6.15
CA GLY A 326 11.85 18.04 5.94
C GLY A 326 11.44 17.14 4.78
N TRP A 327 12.04 15.94 4.73
CA TRP A 327 11.72 14.91 3.75
C TRP A 327 11.67 13.53 4.38
N GLY A 328 10.69 12.77 3.92
CA GLY A 328 10.54 11.34 4.11
C GLY A 328 10.04 10.96 5.50
N PRO A 329 9.94 9.65 5.75
CA PRO A 329 9.38 9.10 6.99
C PRO A 329 10.23 9.38 8.24
N ARG A 330 11.35 10.09 8.09
CA ARG A 330 12.22 10.55 9.18
C ARG A 330 11.94 12.01 9.57
N ALA A 331 11.19 12.76 8.76
CA ALA A 331 10.67 14.07 9.12
C ALA A 331 9.39 13.90 9.93
N GLN A 332 9.52 13.98 11.26
CA GLN A 332 8.36 13.96 12.14
C GLN A 332 7.74 15.35 12.19
N TYR A 333 6.49 15.43 11.75
CA TYR A 333 5.69 16.64 11.87
C TYR A 333 5.21 16.77 13.30
N LYS A 334 5.26 17.98 13.86
CA LYS A 334 4.65 18.29 15.15
C LYS A 334 3.71 19.46 14.97
N VAL A 335 2.44 19.23 15.31
CA VAL A 335 1.37 20.22 15.24
C VAL A 335 0.77 20.39 16.62
N THR A 336 0.58 21.64 17.04
CA THR A 336 -0.08 21.98 18.29
C THR A 336 -1.46 22.58 18.02
N THR A 337 -2.46 22.09 18.73
CA THR A 337 -3.82 22.63 18.70
C THR A 337 -4.18 23.18 20.08
N ASN A 338 -5.19 24.04 20.16
CA ASN A 338 -5.77 24.41 21.46
C ASN A 338 -6.38 23.18 22.13
N ARG A 339 -6.47 23.19 23.46
CA ARG A 339 -7.26 22.19 24.19
C ARG A 339 -8.76 22.26 23.83
N CYS A 340 -9.46 21.17 24.08
CA CYS A 340 -10.91 21.13 24.02
C CYS A 340 -11.54 22.13 25.00
N LYS A 341 -12.62 22.80 24.57
CA LYS A 341 -13.31 23.82 25.38
C LYS A 341 -13.80 23.22 26.70
N LYS A 342 -13.72 24.03 27.77
CA LYS A 342 -14.08 23.59 29.14
C LYS A 342 -15.57 23.24 29.27
N ASP A 343 -16.43 23.95 28.53
CA ASP A 343 -17.87 23.76 28.60
C ASP A 343 -18.31 22.41 28.00
N TYR A 344 -19.38 21.85 28.57
CA TYR A 344 -20.01 20.59 28.14
C TYR A 344 -19.15 19.34 28.31
N ASP A 345 -18.10 19.44 29.12
CA ASP A 345 -17.17 18.35 29.44
C ASP A 345 -16.69 17.60 28.19
N ARG A 346 -16.01 18.36 27.32
CA ARG A 346 -15.47 17.85 26.05
C ARG A 346 -14.10 17.25 26.24
N HIS A 347 -13.83 16.15 25.54
CA HIS A 347 -12.55 15.43 25.59
C HIS A 347 -11.98 15.22 24.19
N ALA A 348 -10.66 15.24 24.08
CA ALA A 348 -9.97 14.88 22.85
C ALA A 348 -10.28 13.41 22.53
N SER A 349 -10.92 13.17 21.39
CA SER A 349 -11.43 11.83 21.05
C SER A 349 -10.82 11.25 19.79
N ARG A 350 -10.57 12.12 18.79
CA ARG A 350 -10.02 11.75 17.48
C ARG A 350 -9.21 12.91 16.94
N TYR A 351 -8.32 12.62 16.01
CA TYR A 351 -7.72 13.63 15.16
C TYR A 351 -7.55 13.12 13.73
N GLU A 352 -7.47 14.06 12.81
CA GLU A 352 -7.25 13.84 11.38
C GLU A 352 -6.10 14.74 10.92
N VAL A 353 -5.28 14.22 10.02
CA VAL A 353 -4.25 15.00 9.34
C VAL A 353 -4.84 15.55 8.05
N ALA A 354 -4.51 16.80 7.70
CA ALA A 354 -4.96 17.44 6.48
C ALA A 354 -3.82 18.13 5.73
N LEU A 355 -3.89 18.16 4.40
CA LEU A 355 -2.93 18.86 3.55
C LEU A 355 -3.46 20.24 3.23
N CYS A 356 -2.68 21.28 3.53
CA CYS A 356 -3.15 22.66 3.46
C CYS A 356 -2.22 23.57 2.64
N LYS A 357 -2.81 24.47 1.85
CA LYS A 357 -2.09 25.51 1.08
C LYS A 357 -1.77 26.76 1.91
N GLY A 358 -2.27 26.82 3.14
CA GLY A 358 -2.04 27.90 4.10
C GLY A 358 -2.27 27.42 5.54
N ASP A 359 -2.28 28.37 6.47
CA ASP A 359 -2.37 28.18 7.92
C ASP A 359 -3.79 28.36 8.47
N ASN A 360 -4.80 28.04 7.66
CA ASN A 360 -6.22 28.13 8.03
C ASN A 360 -7.00 26.92 7.51
N GLU A 361 -8.15 26.67 8.14
CA GLU A 361 -9.03 25.53 7.84
C GLU A 361 -9.52 25.53 6.38
N ASP A 362 -9.90 26.70 5.85
CA ASP A 362 -10.41 26.85 4.48
C ASP A 362 -9.34 26.58 3.40
N ALA A 363 -8.06 26.55 3.78
CA ALA A 363 -6.96 26.24 2.89
C ALA A 363 -6.60 24.74 2.89
N CYS A 364 -7.32 23.90 3.63
CA CYS A 364 -7.11 22.46 3.69
C CYS A 364 -8.06 21.70 2.76
N ASP A 365 -7.52 21.17 1.67
CA ASP A 365 -8.31 20.53 0.61
C ASP A 365 -8.44 19.00 0.81
N ILE A 366 -7.46 18.39 1.49
CA ILE A 366 -7.32 16.94 1.57
C ILE A 366 -7.25 16.51 3.03
N LYS A 367 -8.08 15.53 3.39
CA LYS A 367 -8.19 14.93 4.71
C LYS A 367 -7.72 13.47 4.64
N CYS A 368 -6.71 13.14 5.43
CA CYS A 368 -5.97 11.87 5.35
C CYS A 368 -6.61 10.70 6.12
N GLY A 369 -7.80 10.91 6.70
CA GLY A 369 -8.48 9.94 7.54
C GLY A 369 -8.39 10.26 9.03
N LEU A 370 -9.20 9.53 9.81
CA LEU A 370 -9.46 9.86 11.21
C LEU A 370 -8.89 8.77 12.12
N ARG A 371 -8.01 9.14 13.06
CA ARG A 371 -7.47 8.24 14.08
C ARG A 371 -8.08 8.53 15.44
N ARG A 372 -8.42 7.48 16.18
CA ARG A 372 -8.95 7.59 17.55
C ARG A 372 -7.81 7.75 18.55
N VAL A 373 -8.01 8.60 19.55
CA VAL A 373 -7.04 8.82 20.63
C VAL A 373 -7.62 8.47 21.99
N CYS A 374 -6.78 7.90 22.85
CA CYS A 374 -7.09 7.50 24.21
C CYS A 374 -6.04 8.13 25.15
N PRO A 375 -6.42 9.13 25.96
CA PRO A 375 -5.52 9.70 26.93
C PRO A 375 -5.25 8.71 28.08
N PHE A 376 -3.99 8.60 28.50
CA PHE A 376 -3.56 7.83 29.66
C PHE A 376 -2.84 8.74 30.66
N ASP A 377 -3.09 8.53 31.95
CA ASP A 377 -2.36 9.20 33.02
C ASP A 377 -0.99 8.55 33.28
N GLY A 378 -0.18 9.16 34.17
CA GLY A 378 1.15 8.65 34.52
C GLY A 378 1.16 7.27 35.21
N SER A 379 0.00 6.74 35.59
CA SER A 379 -0.17 5.39 36.14
C SER A 379 -0.60 4.35 35.09
N GLY A 380 -0.77 4.77 33.82
CA GLY A 380 -1.23 3.91 32.73
C GLY A 380 -2.73 3.66 32.74
N LYS A 381 -3.50 4.45 33.50
CA LYS A 381 -4.96 4.37 33.51
C LYS A 381 -5.54 5.29 32.41
N GLN A 382 -6.49 4.75 31.65
CA GLN A 382 -7.20 5.53 30.65
C GLN A 382 -8.07 6.60 31.34
N VAL A 383 -7.96 7.84 30.89
CA VAL A 383 -8.67 9.00 31.43
C VAL A 383 -9.22 9.87 30.31
N ASP A 384 -10.29 10.61 30.60
CA ASP A 384 -10.76 11.65 29.71
C ASP A 384 -9.93 12.92 29.92
N SER A 385 -9.40 13.46 28.82
CA SER A 385 -8.59 14.67 28.86
C SER A 385 -9.01 15.68 27.80
N LYS A 386 -8.89 16.96 28.17
CA LYS A 386 -9.15 18.10 27.28
C LYS A 386 -7.96 18.41 26.38
N ALA A 387 -6.76 17.96 26.77
CA ALA A 387 -5.51 18.16 26.06
C ALA A 387 -4.71 16.86 26.05
N ILE A 388 -4.07 16.55 24.94
CA ILE A 388 -3.38 15.27 24.75
C ILE A 388 -2.09 15.46 23.95
N ASP A 389 -1.05 14.75 24.34
CA ASP A 389 0.18 14.60 23.57
C ASP A 389 0.20 13.21 22.92
N VAL A 390 0.14 13.17 21.59
CA VAL A 390 0.10 11.94 20.80
C VAL A 390 1.37 11.86 19.96
N THR A 391 2.06 10.73 20.05
CA THR A 391 3.16 10.38 19.14
C THR A 391 2.74 9.18 18.31
N ASP A 392 2.44 9.45 17.05
CA ASP A 392 2.00 8.47 16.08
C ASP A 392 3.15 8.13 15.14
N ASN A 393 3.67 6.93 15.29
CA ASN A 393 4.79 6.45 14.49
C ASN A 393 4.34 5.57 13.32
N THR A 394 3.05 5.60 12.96
CA THR A 394 2.51 4.92 11.79
C THR A 394 2.33 5.93 10.65
N LEU A 395 2.56 5.49 9.42
CA LEU A 395 2.61 6.37 8.26
C LEU A 395 1.22 6.92 7.92
N TRP A 396 1.17 8.19 7.53
CA TRP A 396 -0.01 8.81 6.94
C TRP A 396 0.15 8.92 5.42
N VAL A 397 -0.82 8.36 4.69
CA VAL A 397 -0.90 8.42 3.23
C VAL A 397 -2.13 9.24 2.86
N CYS A 398 -1.90 10.39 2.23
CA CYS A 398 -2.91 11.41 2.01
C CYS A 398 -3.09 11.79 0.53
N HIS A 399 -2.17 11.41 -0.36
CA HIS A 399 -2.25 11.85 -1.75
C HIS A 399 -3.43 11.19 -2.49
N PRO A 400 -4.27 11.97 -3.21
CA PRO A 400 -5.17 11.42 -4.20
C PRO A 400 -4.35 10.99 -5.43
N LEU A 401 -4.54 9.76 -5.89
CA LEU A 401 -3.93 9.23 -7.13
C LEU A 401 -4.62 9.79 -8.38
#